data_AF-A0A821NYV1-F1
#
_entry.id   AF-A0A821NYV1-F1
#
_cell.length_a   1.000
_cell.length_b   1.000
_cell.length_c   1.000
_cell.angle_alpha   90.00
_cell.angle_beta   90.00
_cell.angle_gamma   90.00
#
_symmetry.space_group_name_H-M   'P 1'
#
loop_
_entity.id
_entity.type
_entity.pdbx_description
1 polymer ?
#
loop_
_entity_poly.entity_id
_entity_poly.type
_entity_poly.pdbx_seq_one_letter_code
_entity_poly.pdbx_strand_id
1 'polypeptide(L)'
;MGDYPKALTYYEKAHKILENTVPPNHPDLATSYNNIGTLYSSMGEHSKALLSQSEALKIREIAFPPNHSILAYSYNGIGGVFMNMGEYSKALCFAEKALAVLQKSLPPEHPLIKKTMDNINAVKKKL
;
A
#
# COMPACT_ATOMS: atom_id res chain seq x y z
N MET A 1 -22.04 8.54 3.11
CA MET A 1 -20.64 8.88 3.45
C MET A 1 -20.22 7.95 4.57
N GLY A 2 -19.06 7.28 4.44
CA GLY A 2 -18.56 6.40 5.50
C GLY A 2 -18.06 7.20 6.70
N ASP A 3 -18.24 6.67 7.90
CA ASP A 3 -17.72 7.26 9.14
C ASP A 3 -16.23 6.89 9.30
N TYR A 4 -15.39 7.53 8.47
CA TYR A 4 -13.94 7.29 8.45
C TYR A 4 -13.26 7.61 9.80
N PRO A 5 -13.62 8.68 10.55
CA PRO A 5 -13.03 8.94 11.87
C PRO A 5 -13.32 7.82 12.88
N LYS A 6 -14.56 7.30 12.90
CA LYS A 6 -14.91 6.17 13.76
C LYS A 6 -14.16 4.90 13.34
N ALA A 7 -14.05 4.63 12.04
CA ALA A 7 -13.27 3.51 11.53
C ALA A 7 -11.78 3.62 11.94
N LEU A 8 -11.18 4.80 11.79
CA LEU A 8 -9.79 5.06 12.19
C LEU A 8 -9.57 4.73 13.67
N THR A 9 -10.48 5.19 14.53
CA THR A 9 -10.41 4.92 15.97
C THR A 9 -10.37 3.42 16.28
N TYR A 10 -11.16 2.60 15.57
CA TYR A 10 -11.13 1.14 15.77
C TYR A 10 -9.83 0.51 15.24
N TYR A 11 -9.33 0.95 14.08
CA TYR A 11 -8.06 0.44 13.55
C TYR A 11 -6.87 0.85 14.39
N GLU A 12 -6.82 2.06 14.95
CA GLU A 12 -5.74 2.49 15.85
C GLU A 12 -5.74 1.69 17.17
N LYS A 13 -6.93 1.38 17.72
CA LYS A 13 -7.03 0.48 18.88
C LYS A 13 -6.55 -0.93 18.56
N ALA A 14 -6.97 -1.49 17.42
CA ALA A 14 -6.51 -2.81 16.98
C ALA A 14 -5.00 -2.83 16.72
N HIS A 15 -4.46 -1.76 16.11
CA HIS A 15 -3.04 -1.58 15.90
C HIS A 15 -2.28 -1.60 17.23
N LYS A 16 -2.77 -0.87 18.23
CA LYS A 16 -2.12 -0.80 19.53
C LYS A 16 -2.08 -2.15 20.25
N ILE A 17 -3.12 -2.95 20.08
CA ILE A 17 -3.15 -4.33 20.60
C ILE A 17 -2.05 -5.13 19.88
N LEU A 18 -2.01 -5.10 18.55
CA LEU A 18 -0.99 -5.82 17.77
C LEU A 18 0.44 -5.44 18.17
N GLU A 19 0.74 -4.14 18.32
CA GLU A 19 2.06 -3.65 18.75
C GLU A 19 2.51 -4.28 20.08
N ASN A 20 1.58 -4.62 20.97
CA ASN A 20 1.88 -5.20 22.27
C ASN A 20 1.85 -6.73 22.28
N THR A 21 1.34 -7.38 21.23
CA THR A 21 1.11 -8.83 21.19
C THR A 21 2.00 -9.60 20.23
N VAL A 22 2.51 -8.93 19.18
CA VAL A 22 3.33 -9.59 18.14
C VAL A 22 4.68 -8.89 17.96
N PRO A 23 5.70 -9.59 17.43
CA PRO A 23 6.99 -8.96 17.12
C PRO A 23 6.86 -7.79 16.15
N PRO A 24 7.76 -6.79 16.18
CA PRO A 24 7.66 -5.58 15.34
C PRO A 24 7.61 -5.81 13.83
N ASN A 25 8.10 -6.96 13.35
CA ASN A 25 8.09 -7.35 11.94
C ASN A 25 6.94 -8.31 11.58
N HIS A 26 5.95 -8.48 12.45
CA HIS A 26 4.83 -9.38 12.17
C HIS A 26 3.94 -8.85 11.02
N PRO A 27 3.59 -9.67 10.01
CA PRO A 27 2.78 -9.22 8.87
C PRO A 27 1.43 -8.57 9.23
N ASP A 28 0.84 -8.94 10.36
CA ASP A 28 -0.42 -8.32 10.82
C ASP A 28 -0.26 -6.83 11.19
N LEU A 29 0.92 -6.43 11.71
CA LEU A 29 1.23 -5.01 11.93
C LEU A 29 1.23 -4.25 10.60
N ALA A 30 1.82 -4.83 9.55
CA ALA A 30 1.80 -4.22 8.21
C ALA A 30 0.37 -4.10 7.65
N THR A 31 -0.47 -5.11 7.84
CA THR A 31 -1.88 -5.04 7.44
C THR A 31 -2.62 -3.95 8.18
N SER A 32 -2.39 -3.81 9.49
CA SER A 32 -2.97 -2.73 10.30
C SER A 32 -2.53 -1.35 9.81
N TYR A 33 -1.22 -1.15 9.57
CA TYR A 33 -0.68 0.09 9.02
C TYR A 33 -1.27 0.41 7.64
N ASN A 34 -1.40 -0.58 6.76
CA ASN A 34 -2.01 -0.39 5.44
C ASN A 34 -3.46 0.13 5.56
N ASN A 35 -4.26 -0.45 6.46
CA ASN A 35 -5.65 -0.05 6.66
C ASN A 35 -5.77 1.39 7.19
N ILE A 36 -4.93 1.73 8.18
CA ILE A 36 -4.82 3.10 8.71
C ILE A 36 -4.41 4.08 7.59
N GLY A 37 -3.42 3.70 6.78
CA GLY A 37 -2.97 4.52 5.65
C GLY A 37 -4.05 4.75 4.59
N THR A 38 -4.84 3.72 4.26
CA THR A 38 -5.98 3.85 3.34
C THR A 38 -7.05 4.80 3.89
N LEU A 39 -7.33 4.74 5.19
CA LEU A 39 -8.28 5.66 5.83
C LEU A 39 -7.76 7.10 5.79
N TYR A 40 -6.50 7.33 6.16
CA TYR A 40 -5.89 8.67 6.05
C TYR A 40 -5.95 9.20 4.62
N SER A 41 -5.66 8.38 3.61
CA SER A 41 -5.76 8.78 2.21
C SER A 41 -7.18 9.17 1.82
N SER A 42 -8.19 8.42 2.30
CA SER A 42 -9.61 8.69 2.04
C SER A 42 -10.10 9.98 2.72
N MET A 43 -9.45 10.41 3.80
CA MET A 43 -9.72 11.67 4.49
C MET A 43 -8.90 12.85 3.94
N GLY A 44 -8.06 12.65 2.93
CA GLY A 44 -7.16 13.69 2.39
C GLY A 44 -5.89 13.93 3.22
N GLU A 45 -5.66 13.14 4.27
CA GLU A 45 -4.50 13.22 5.16
C GLU A 45 -3.29 12.49 4.55
N HIS A 46 -2.85 12.94 3.37
CA HIS A 46 -1.89 12.19 2.54
C HIS A 46 -0.54 11.96 3.21
N SER A 47 -0.03 12.92 4.01
CA SER A 47 1.23 12.74 4.74
C SER A 47 1.16 11.60 5.75
N LYS A 48 0.06 11.50 6.50
CA LYS A 48 -0.17 10.39 7.44
C LYS A 48 -0.37 9.08 6.70
N ALA A 49 -1.07 9.11 5.57
CA ALA A 49 -1.25 7.95 4.72
C ALA A 49 0.09 7.38 4.21
N LEU A 50 0.99 8.25 3.70
CA LEU A 50 2.32 7.85 3.24
C LEU A 50 3.17 7.26 4.37
N LEU A 51 3.12 7.87 5.56
CA LEU A 51 3.83 7.36 6.73
C LEU A 51 3.36 5.95 7.09
N SER A 52 2.05 5.73 7.23
CA SER A 52 1.51 4.39 7.53
C SER A 52 1.79 3.37 6.42
N GLN A 53 1.64 3.73 5.15
CA GLN A 53 1.93 2.82 4.03
C GLN A 53 3.43 2.48 3.95
N SER A 54 4.31 3.40 4.32
CA SER A 54 5.77 3.16 4.34
C SER A 54 6.18 2.21 5.47
N GLU A 55 5.60 2.34 6.67
CA GLU A 55 5.83 1.39 7.76
C GLU A 55 5.30 -0.01 7.41
N ALA A 56 4.14 -0.09 6.75
CA ALA A 56 3.62 -1.37 6.24
C ALA A 56 4.58 -2.03 5.23
N LEU A 57 5.12 -1.25 4.29
CA LEU A 57 6.10 -1.74 3.32
C LEU A 57 7.36 -2.26 4.01
N LYS A 58 7.95 -1.47 4.92
CA LYS A 58 9.17 -1.83 5.66
C LYS A 58 9.02 -3.15 6.42
N ILE A 59 7.89 -3.35 7.10
CA ILE A 59 7.61 -4.61 7.80
C ILE A 59 7.54 -5.78 6.81
N ARG A 60 6.86 -5.60 5.67
CA ARG A 60 6.74 -6.65 4.65
C ARG A 60 8.07 -6.97 3.96
N GLU A 61 8.94 -5.98 3.75
CA GLU A 61 10.28 -6.19 3.20
C GLU A 61 11.16 -7.03 4.15
N ILE A 62 10.95 -6.94 5.46
CA ILE A 62 11.63 -7.78 6.45
C ILE A 62 10.99 -9.18 6.51
N ALA A 63 9.67 -9.26 6.46
CA ALA A 63 8.93 -10.50 6.69
C ALA A 63 8.87 -11.44 5.47
N PHE A 64 9.06 -10.92 4.26
CA PHE A 64 8.87 -11.69 3.03
C PHE A 64 10.06 -11.55 2.05
N PRO A 65 10.29 -12.56 1.20
CA PRO A 65 11.29 -12.45 0.13
C PRO A 65 11.03 -11.25 -0.82
N PRO A 66 12.06 -10.68 -1.46
CA PRO A 66 11.93 -9.51 -2.33
C PRO A 66 10.96 -9.65 -3.52
N ASN A 67 10.67 -10.88 -3.94
CA ASN A 67 9.72 -11.20 -5.01
C ASN A 67 8.43 -11.80 -4.46
N HIS A 68 8.00 -11.40 -3.27
CA HIS A 68 6.70 -11.81 -2.73
C HIS A 68 5.63 -10.81 -3.18
N SER A 69 4.51 -11.32 -3.71
CA SER A 69 3.44 -10.50 -4.29
C SER A 69 2.83 -9.48 -3.30
N ILE A 70 2.95 -9.71 -1.98
CA ILE A 70 2.54 -8.75 -0.94
C ILE A 70 3.27 -7.38 -1.03
N LEU A 71 4.50 -7.37 -1.53
CA LEU A 71 5.27 -6.15 -1.72
C LEU A 71 4.64 -5.29 -2.82
N ALA A 72 4.10 -5.90 -3.87
CA ALA A 72 3.39 -5.19 -4.93
C ALA A 72 2.14 -4.46 -4.41
N TYR A 73 1.40 -5.06 -3.47
CA TYR A 73 0.26 -4.39 -2.83
C TYR A 73 0.69 -3.17 -2.01
N SER A 74 1.83 -3.25 -1.33
CA SER A 74 2.39 -2.13 -0.55
C SER A 74 2.81 -0.98 -1.46
N TYR A 75 3.52 -1.28 -2.56
CA TYR A 75 3.87 -0.29 -3.57
C TYR A 75 2.64 0.36 -4.21
N ASN A 76 1.60 -0.44 -4.53
CA ASN A 76 0.34 0.10 -5.04
C ASN A 76 -0.38 0.99 -4.02
N GLY A 77 -0.32 0.66 -2.73
CA GLY A 77 -0.85 1.50 -1.65
C GLY A 77 -0.21 2.88 -1.65
N ILE A 78 1.13 2.95 -1.69
CA ILE A 78 1.89 4.21 -1.76
C ILE A 78 1.61 4.96 -3.07
N GLY A 79 1.63 4.26 -4.20
CA GLY A 79 1.32 4.84 -5.52
C GLY A 79 -0.09 5.44 -5.58
N GLY A 80 -1.07 4.79 -4.95
CA GLY A 80 -2.43 5.30 -4.82
C GLY A 80 -2.52 6.59 -3.99
N VAL A 81 -1.69 6.74 -2.95
CA VAL A 81 -1.64 8.01 -2.21
C VAL A 81 -1.07 9.14 -3.08
N PHE A 82 0.01 8.89 -3.81
CA PHE A 82 0.55 9.89 -4.75
C PHE A 82 -0.43 10.24 -5.89
N MET A 83 -1.20 9.27 -6.37
CA MET A 83 -2.29 9.55 -7.33
C MET A 83 -3.30 10.55 -6.77
N ASN A 84 -3.71 10.38 -5.50
CA ASN A 84 -4.66 11.29 -4.86
C ASN A 84 -4.08 12.69 -4.65
N MET A 85 -2.76 12.81 -4.48
CA MET A 85 -2.05 14.09 -4.40
C MET A 85 -1.83 14.75 -5.77
N GLY A 86 -2.16 14.09 -6.88
CA GLY A 86 -1.83 14.56 -8.23
C GLY A 86 -0.34 14.43 -8.58
N GLU A 87 0.45 13.73 -7.77
CA GLU A 87 1.89 13.50 -7.99
C GLU A 87 2.10 12.29 -8.91
N TYR A 88 1.67 12.43 -10.17
CA TYR A 88 1.59 11.32 -11.13
C TYR A 88 2.94 10.66 -11.44
N SER A 89 4.04 11.43 -11.46
CA SER A 89 5.38 10.87 -11.68
C SER A 89 5.81 9.92 -10.55
N LYS A 90 5.51 10.27 -9.30
CA LYS A 90 5.78 9.40 -8.15
C LYS A 90 4.84 8.19 -8.15
N ALA A 91 3.56 8.40 -8.43
CA ALA A 91 2.60 7.31 -8.57
C ALA A 91 3.04 6.28 -9.62
N LEU A 92 3.51 6.74 -10.79
CA LEU A 92 4.02 5.87 -11.85
C LEU A 92 5.21 5.05 -11.38
N CYS A 93 6.20 5.68 -10.73
CA CYS A 93 7.36 4.98 -10.20
C CYS A 93 6.97 3.83 -9.25
N PHE A 94 6.01 4.06 -8.37
CA PHE A 94 5.53 3.03 -7.45
C PHE A 94 4.72 1.92 -8.15
N ALA A 95 3.90 2.26 -9.16
CA ALA A 95 3.19 1.26 -9.95
C ALA A 95 4.14 0.37 -10.77
N GLU A 96 5.24 0.93 -11.30
CA GLU A 96 6.29 0.18 -12.00
C GLU A 96 7.04 -0.77 -11.05
N LYS A 97 7.33 -0.34 -9.82
CA LYS A 97 7.88 -1.24 -8.79
C LYS A 97 6.93 -2.40 -8.46
N ALA A 98 5.63 -2.12 -8.33
CA ALA A 98 4.61 -3.16 -8.11
C ALA A 98 4.57 -4.16 -9.28
N LEU A 99 4.59 -3.67 -10.52
CA LEU A 99 4.61 -4.52 -11.72
C LEU A 99 5.85 -5.43 -11.75
N ALA A 100 7.03 -4.87 -11.47
CA ALA A 100 8.28 -5.61 -11.47
C ALA A 100 8.28 -6.77 -10.44
N VAL A 101 7.68 -6.55 -9.26
CA VAL A 101 7.48 -7.63 -8.28
C VAL A 101 6.53 -8.68 -8.83
N LEU A 102 5.35 -8.29 -9.34
CA LEU A 102 4.34 -9.25 -9.82
C LEU A 102 4.87 -10.12 -10.97
N GLN A 103 5.62 -9.54 -11.91
CA GLN A 103 6.22 -10.29 -13.03
C GLN A 103 7.24 -11.34 -12.58
N LYS A 104 7.91 -11.13 -11.44
CA LYS A 104 8.81 -12.12 -10.84
C LYS A 104 8.09 -13.15 -9.95
N SER A 105 6.90 -12.79 -9.46
CA SER A 105 6.17 -13.57 -8.44
C SER A 105 5.09 -14.48 -9.04
N LEU A 106 4.58 -14.14 -10.23
CA LEU A 106 3.35 -14.72 -10.79
C LEU A 106 3.53 -15.07 -12.28
N PRO A 107 2.75 -16.02 -12.82
CA PRO A 107 2.71 -16.29 -14.24
C PRO A 107 2.33 -15.04 -15.06
N PRO A 108 2.86 -14.86 -16.29
CA PRO A 108 2.60 -13.68 -17.12
C PRO A 108 1.12 -13.37 -17.35
N GLU A 109 0.27 -14.39 -17.39
CA GLU A 109 -1.17 -14.29 -17.64
C GLU A 109 -1.98 -13.92 -16.39
N HIS A 110 -1.32 -13.77 -15.23
CA HIS A 110 -2.00 -13.50 -13.98
C HIS A 110 -2.76 -12.16 -14.03
N PRO A 111 -4.07 -12.10 -13.67
CA PRO A 111 -4.89 -10.90 -13.81
C PRO A 111 -4.34 -9.64 -13.12
N LEU A 112 -3.62 -9.80 -12.01
CA LEU A 112 -2.97 -8.69 -11.30
C LEU A 112 -1.90 -7.97 -12.14
N ILE A 113 -1.17 -8.68 -13.00
CA ILE A 113 -0.18 -8.07 -13.89
C ILE A 113 -0.90 -7.15 -14.89
N LYS A 114 -1.96 -7.66 -15.53
CA LYS A 114 -2.80 -6.86 -16.44
C LYS A 114 -3.38 -5.63 -15.76
N LYS A 115 -4.00 -5.80 -14.59
CA LYS A 115 -4.56 -4.68 -13.81
C LYS A 115 -3.51 -3.61 -13.47
N THR A 116 -2.29 -4.02 -13.12
CA THR A 116 -1.20 -3.08 -12.80
C THR A 116 -0.72 -2.35 -14.05
N MET A 117 -0.62 -3.02 -15.20
CA MET A 117 -0.30 -2.37 -16.48
C MET A 117 -1.38 -1.37 -16.90
N ASP A 118 -2.66 -1.71 -16.73
CA ASP A 118 -3.77 -0.81 -17.02
C ASP A 118 -3.71 0.44 -16.13
N ASN A 119 -3.41 0.27 -14.84
CA ASN A 119 -3.17 1.39 -13.93
C ASN A 119 -2.00 2.26 -14.38
N ILE A 120 -0.86 1.67 -14.75
CA ILE A 120 0.31 2.40 -15.28
C ILE A 120 -0.08 3.24 -16.50
N ASN A 121 -0.82 2.65 -17.45
CA ASN A 121 -1.30 3.36 -18.63
C ASN A 121 -2.24 4.51 -18.27
N ALA A 122 -3.10 4.34 -17.27
CA ALA A 122 -3.96 5.40 -16.77
C ALA A 122 -3.18 6.54 -16.10
N VAL A 123 -2.13 6.23 -15.33
CA VAL A 123 -1.24 7.25 -14.74
C VAL A 123 -0.47 8.01 -15.82
N LYS A 124 0.06 7.30 -16.83
CA LYS A 124 0.80 7.92 -17.94
C LYS A 124 -0.02 8.93 -18.74
N LYS A 125 -1.34 8.75 -18.83
CA LYS A 125 -2.26 9.71 -19.48
C LYS A 125 -2.47 11.00 -18.68
N LYS A 126 -2.07 11.02 -17.41
CA LYS A 126 -2.20 12.17 -16.49
C LYS A 126 -0.88 12.93 -16.30
N LEU A 127 0.23 12.42 -16.83
CA LEU A 127 1.51 13.14 -16.92
C LEU A 127 1.46 14.20 -18.02
#